data_AF-A0A443REV3-F1
#
_entry.id   AF-A0A443REV3-F1
#
_cell.length_a   1.000
_cell.length_b   1.000
_cell.length_c   1.000
_cell.angle_alpha   90.00
_cell.angle_beta   90.00
_cell.angle_gamma   90.00
#
_symmetry.space_group_name_H-M   'P 1'
#
loop_
_entity.id
_entity.type
_entity.pdbx_description
1 polymer ?
#
loop_
_entity_poly.entity_id
_entity_poly.type
_entity_poly.pdbx_seq_one_letter_code
_entity_poly.pdbx_strand_id
1 'polypeptide(L)'
;MFVFILLFLILHSISAAETCGKKDFFRLTTDVYPIHYDMQIRQDLEKLTFTAIEIIHIEIKSKTSKIKLHSFELNITSVTLDGNIDASVSYCCGSTTI
;
A
#
# COMPACT_ATOMS: atom_id res chain seq x y z
N MET A 1 25.21 17.80 -38.52
CA MET A 1 25.75 16.84 -37.53
C MET A 1 25.64 17.53 -36.17
N PHE A 2 24.62 17.36 -35.32
CA PHE A 2 23.67 16.28 -35.12
C PHE A 2 22.28 16.87 -34.77
N VAL A 3 21.37 16.82 -35.74
CA VAL A 3 19.91 17.02 -35.57
C VAL A 3 19.28 15.81 -34.82
N PHE A 4 20.09 15.08 -34.03
CA PHE A 4 19.74 13.83 -33.36
C PHE A 4 19.54 13.96 -31.84
N ILE A 5 19.86 15.13 -31.24
CA ILE A 5 19.63 15.36 -29.80
C ILE A 5 18.15 15.72 -29.52
N LEU A 6 17.35 15.92 -30.56
CA LEU A 6 15.90 16.16 -30.47
C LEU A 6 15.04 14.89 -30.62
N LEU A 7 15.65 13.69 -30.71
CA LEU A 7 14.96 12.40 -30.88
C LEU A 7 15.41 11.33 -29.86
N PHE A 8 15.93 11.74 -28.70
CA PHE A 8 16.15 10.84 -27.57
C PHE A 8 15.58 11.51 -26.32
N LEU A 9 14.71 10.79 -25.61
CA LEU A 9 14.05 11.14 -24.34
C LEU A 9 12.63 11.74 -24.41
N ILE A 10 11.90 11.51 -25.50
CA ILE A 10 10.48 11.20 -25.35
C ILE A 10 10.40 9.76 -24.82
N LEU A 11 10.51 9.56 -23.50
CA LEU A 11 10.07 8.35 -22.78
C LEU A 11 10.41 8.47 -21.28
N HIS A 12 9.79 9.40 -20.56
CA HIS A 12 9.71 9.29 -19.10
C HIS A 12 8.32 9.70 -18.63
N SER A 13 7.37 8.81 -18.88
CA SER A 13 6.28 8.59 -17.94
C SER A 13 5.87 7.13 -18.06
N ILE A 14 6.77 6.24 -17.60
CA ILE A 14 6.35 4.94 -17.10
C ILE A 14 5.49 5.27 -15.87
N SER A 15 4.17 5.34 -16.08
CA SER A 15 3.24 5.14 -14.98
C SER A 15 3.40 3.68 -14.60
N ALA A 16 4.11 3.41 -13.51
CA ALA A 16 4.06 2.13 -12.85
C ALA A 16 2.62 1.98 -12.34
N ALA A 17 1.75 1.42 -13.18
CA ALA A 17 0.50 0.86 -12.70
C ALA A 17 0.92 -0.23 -11.72
N GLU A 18 0.89 0.06 -10.42
CA GLU A 18 1.10 -0.95 -9.39
C GLU A 18 -0.01 -1.98 -9.58
N THR A 19 0.34 -3.10 -10.22
CA THR A 19 -0.57 -4.22 -10.36
C THR A 19 -0.81 -4.74 -8.95
N CYS A 20 -1.99 -4.44 -8.39
CA CYS A 20 -2.40 -5.06 -7.16
C CYS A 20 -2.29 -6.58 -7.37
N GLY A 21 -1.56 -7.24 -6.48
CA GLY A 21 -1.09 -8.61 -6.69
C GLY A 21 -2.21 -9.54 -7.15
N LYS A 22 -1.86 -10.51 -8.00
CA LYS A 22 -2.79 -11.56 -8.45
C LYS A 22 -3.51 -12.13 -7.22
N LYS A 23 -4.84 -12.31 -7.31
CA LYS A 23 -5.66 -12.90 -6.25
C LYS A 23 -5.27 -14.38 -6.06
N ASP A 24 -4.20 -14.60 -5.31
CA ASP A 24 -3.76 -15.91 -4.85
C ASP A 24 -4.57 -16.34 -3.61
N PHE A 25 -4.20 -17.50 -3.04
CA PHE A 25 -4.78 -18.10 -1.83
C PHE A 25 -5.32 -17.06 -0.82
N PHE A 26 -6.58 -17.23 -0.41
CA PHE A 26 -7.33 -16.29 0.43
C PHE A 26 -6.69 -16.01 1.81
N ARG A 27 -5.79 -16.88 2.28
CA ARG A 27 -5.18 -16.78 3.61
C ARG A 27 -3.85 -16.03 3.55
N LEU A 28 -3.67 -15.07 4.44
CA LEU A 28 -2.37 -14.48 4.73
C LEU A 28 -1.41 -15.52 5.30
N THR A 29 -0.11 -15.23 5.18
CA THR A 29 0.96 -16.05 5.75
C THR A 29 0.88 -16.06 7.27
N THR A 30 1.33 -17.14 7.90
CA THR A 30 1.46 -17.25 9.36
C THR A 30 2.78 -16.69 9.89
N ASP A 31 3.54 -15.93 9.10
CA ASP A 31 4.85 -15.42 9.53
C ASP A 31 4.78 -14.04 10.22
N VAL A 32 3.67 -13.33 10.03
CA VAL A 32 3.43 -11.99 10.58
C VAL A 32 2.12 -12.01 11.35
N TYR A 33 2.18 -11.72 12.65
CA TYR A 33 1.03 -11.74 13.54
C TYR A 33 0.77 -10.35 14.14
N PRO A 34 -0.46 -9.84 14.11
CA PRO A 34 -0.80 -8.65 14.87
C PRO A 34 -0.87 -8.98 16.37
N ILE A 35 -0.29 -8.13 17.20
CA ILE A 35 -0.34 -8.22 18.66
C ILE A 35 -1.27 -7.17 19.26
N HIS A 36 -1.40 -6.01 18.61
CA HIS A 36 -2.25 -4.92 19.09
C HIS A 36 -2.66 -4.00 17.94
N TYR A 37 -3.85 -3.43 18.04
CA TYR A 37 -4.38 -2.43 17.12
C TYR A 37 -4.75 -1.18 17.91
N ASP A 38 -4.24 -0.03 17.48
CA ASP A 38 -4.77 1.28 17.85
C ASP A 38 -5.50 1.85 16.62
N MET A 39 -6.78 2.14 16.77
CA MET A 39 -7.64 2.56 15.67
C MET A 39 -8.45 3.79 16.07
N GLN A 40 -8.31 4.83 15.27
CA GLN A 40 -9.04 6.08 15.42
C GLN A 40 -9.87 6.31 14.16
N ILE A 41 -11.19 6.38 14.31
CA ILE A 41 -12.12 6.59 13.20
C ILE A 41 -12.88 7.89 13.42
N ARG A 42 -12.91 8.75 12.40
CA ARG A 42 -13.77 9.92 12.31
C ARG A 42 -14.79 9.71 11.20
N GLN A 43 -16.07 9.76 11.56
CA GLN A 43 -17.18 9.56 10.62
C GLN A 43 -17.79 10.91 10.20
N ASP A 44 -18.21 11.02 8.95
CA ASP A 44 -19.07 12.07 8.42
C ASP A 44 -20.37 11.42 7.95
N LEU A 45 -21.42 11.51 8.77
CA LEU A 45 -22.70 10.86 8.53
C LEU A 45 -23.54 11.57 7.46
N GLU A 46 -23.26 12.83 7.16
CA GLU A 46 -23.94 13.56 6.09
C GLU A 46 -23.41 13.12 4.73
N LYS A 47 -22.09 12.95 4.63
CA LYS A 47 -21.44 12.48 3.39
C LYS A 47 -21.36 10.97 3.26
N LEU A 48 -21.71 10.22 4.32
CA LEU A 48 -21.55 8.76 4.41
C LEU A 48 -20.09 8.33 4.16
N THR A 49 -19.14 9.07 4.73
CA THR A 49 -17.70 8.80 4.61
C THR A 49 -17.04 8.66 5.97
N PHE A 50 -15.84 8.10 6.00
CA PHE A 50 -15.00 8.09 7.18
C PHE A 50 -13.55 8.35 6.81
N THR A 51 -12.79 8.87 7.78
CA THR A 51 -11.33 8.88 7.77
C THR A 51 -10.85 8.08 8.98
N ALA A 52 -9.75 7.35 8.83
CA ALA A 52 -9.21 6.54 9.90
C ALA A 52 -7.69 6.57 9.94
N ILE A 53 -7.16 6.36 11.14
CA ILE A 53 -5.76 6.04 11.40
C ILE A 53 -5.75 4.67 12.09
N GLU A 54 -5.00 3.72 11.54
CA GLU A 54 -4.81 2.38 12.08
C GLU A 54 -3.32 2.14 12.31
N ILE A 55 -2.94 1.85 13.55
CA ILE A 55 -1.59 1.46 13.94
C ILE A 55 -1.64 -0.01 14.34
N ILE A 56 -0.91 -0.84 13.59
CA ILE A 56 -0.86 -2.28 13.81
C ILE A 56 0.51 -2.64 14.39
N HIS A 57 0.53 -3.02 15.67
CA HIS A 57 1.71 -3.62 16.26
C HIS A 57 1.79 -5.08 15.81
N ILE A 58 2.90 -5.45 15.20
CA ILE A 58 3.12 -6.79 14.64
C ILE A 58 4.31 -7.50 15.28
N GLU A 59 4.23 -8.82 15.34
CA GLU A 59 5.32 -9.73 15.66
C GLU A 59 5.66 -10.57 14.43
N ILE A 60 6.94 -10.66 14.10
CA ILE A 60 7.46 -11.46 12.99
C ILE A 60 7.99 -12.79 13.55
N LYS A 61 7.33 -13.90 13.22
CA LYS A 61 7.70 -15.26 13.68
C LYS A 61 8.78 -15.90 12.82
N SER A 62 8.79 -15.60 11.53
CA SER A 62 9.78 -16.09 10.56
C SER A 62 10.32 -14.93 9.74
N LYS A 63 11.61 -14.98 9.39
CA LYS A 63 12.24 -13.94 8.56
C LYS A 63 11.44 -13.75 7.26
N THR A 64 10.90 -12.55 7.08
CA THR A 64 10.16 -12.15 5.87
C THR A 64 10.65 -10.79 5.38
N SER A 65 10.54 -10.58 4.07
CA SER A 65 10.80 -9.28 3.42
C SER A 65 9.52 -8.56 3.00
N LYS A 66 8.35 -9.15 3.27
CA LYS A 66 7.05 -8.61 2.87
C LYS A 66 6.03 -8.80 3.98
N ILE A 67 5.28 -7.74 4.25
CA ILE A 67 4.09 -7.77 5.09
C ILE A 67 2.89 -7.65 4.15
N LYS A 68 1.95 -8.59 4.24
CA LYS A 68 0.71 -8.58 3.46
C LYS A 68 -0.46 -8.39 4.42
N LEU A 69 -1.34 -7.46 4.10
CA LEU A 69 -2.55 -7.16 4.87
C LEU A 69 -3.76 -7.18 3.94
N HIS A 70 -4.95 -7.30 4.52
CA HIS A 70 -6.20 -7.11 3.78
C HIS A 70 -6.56 -5.63 3.76
N SER A 71 -7.04 -5.16 2.61
CA SER A 71 -7.63 -3.84 2.44
C SER A 71 -8.76 -3.97 1.43
N PHE A 72 -9.92 -3.40 1.72
CA PHE A 72 -11.07 -3.45 0.82
C PHE A 72 -11.72 -2.07 0.75
N GLU A 73 -11.79 -1.50 -0.46
CA GLU A 73 -12.39 -0.19 -0.75
C GLU A 73 -11.88 0.95 0.15
N LEU A 74 -10.58 0.92 0.48
CA LEU A 74 -9.91 1.98 1.23
C LEU A 74 -9.04 2.82 0.31
N ASN A 75 -9.15 4.14 0.43
CA ASN A 75 -8.16 5.06 -0.12
C ASN A 75 -7.06 5.29 0.92
N ILE A 76 -5.94 4.59 0.77
CA ILE A 76 -4.78 4.71 1.65
C ILE A 76 -4.00 5.97 1.25
N THR A 77 -3.95 6.94 2.16
CA THR A 77 -3.29 8.24 1.90
C THR A 77 -1.84 8.27 2.33
N SER A 78 -1.45 7.47 3.33
CA SER A 78 -0.08 7.37 3.84
C SER A 78 0.11 6.06 4.59
N VAL A 79 1.33 5.52 4.53
CA VAL A 79 1.74 4.38 5.35
C VAL A 79 3.13 4.65 5.89
N THR A 80 3.34 4.38 7.17
CA THR A 80 4.65 4.43 7.82
C THR A 80 4.94 3.09 8.46
N LEU A 81 6.23 2.72 8.49
CA LEU A 81 6.69 1.54 9.21
C LEU A 81 7.70 2.00 10.25
N ASP A 82 7.34 1.83 11.51
CA ASP A 82 8.22 2.18 12.63
C ASP A 82 9.09 0.98 13.01
N GLY A 83 10.41 1.18 12.98
CA GLY A 83 11.41 0.15 13.30
C GLY A 83 12.78 0.51 12.73
N ASN A 84 13.83 -0.21 13.14
CA ASN A 84 15.16 -0.06 12.55
C ASN A 84 15.25 -0.88 11.26
N ILE A 85 14.47 -0.48 10.24
CA ILE A 85 14.32 -1.21 8.98
C ILE A 85 14.27 -0.18 7.85
N ASP A 86 15.08 -0.38 6.81
CA ASP A 86 14.97 0.36 5.56
C ASP A 86 13.93 -0.35 4.68
N ALA A 87 12.75 0.27 4.51
CA ALA A 87 11.61 -0.37 3.87
C ALA A 87 10.96 0.53 2.83
N SER A 88 10.72 -0.02 1.63
CA SER A 88 9.84 0.59 0.63
C SER A 88 8.41 0.16 0.90
N VAL A 89 7.49 1.13 1.05
CA VAL A 89 6.08 0.85 1.25
C VAL A 89 5.30 1.10 -0.04
N SER A 90 4.56 0.09 -0.48
CA SER A 90 3.66 0.14 -1.65
C SER A 90 2.29 -0.40 -1.25
N TYR A 91 1.21 0.19 -1.75
CA TYR A 91 -0.14 -0.24 -1.43
C TYR A 91 -1.04 -0.14 -2.66
N CYS A 92 -1.98 -1.07 -2.79
CA CYS A 92 -2.92 -1.07 -3.91
C CYS A 92 -3.83 0.16 -3.81
N CYS A 93 -3.79 1.04 -4.81
CA CYS A 93 -4.80 2.08 -4.95
C CYS A 93 -6.14 1.41 -5.32
N GLY A 94 -7.17 1.64 -4.51
CA GLY A 94 -8.53 1.20 -4.83
C GLY A 94 -9.02 1.95 -6.07
N SER A 95 -9.00 1.29 -7.24
CA SER A 95 -9.62 1.82 -8.45
C SER A 95 -11.14 1.73 -8.33
N THR A 96 -11.79 2.82 -7.94
CA THR A 96 -13.24 2.97 -8.02
C THR A 96 -13.65 3.14 -9.49
N THR A 97 -13.98 2.05 -10.18
CA THR A 97 -14.85 2.13 -11.37
C THR A 97 -16.28 2.06 -10.90
N ILE A 98 -16.95 3.21 -10.92
CA ILE A 98 -18.40 3.37 -10.72
C ILE A 98 -19.14 2.79 -11.93
#